data_AF-A0A2G6PI48-F1
#
_entry.id   AF-A0A2G6PI48-F1
#
_cell.length_a   1.000
_cell.length_b   1.000
_cell.length_c   1.000
_cell.angle_alpha   90.00
_cell.angle_beta   90.00
_cell.angle_gamma   90.00
#
_symmetry.space_group_name_H-M   'P 1'
#
loop_
_entity.id
_entity.type
_entity.pdbx_description
1 polymer ?
#
loop_
_entity_poly.entity_id
_entity_poly.type
_entity_poly.pdbx_seq_one_letter_code
_entity_poly.pdbx_strand_id
1 'polypeptide(L)'
;MNLRDLVGHRAVRLGLRLLTNRYVVILVVYGVWVTIFDANSLVDIRQASVRVEQLKQKKAYYEEKITRDSLRLVELKTSRHNLEKFAREQYYMRRENEDIYVVE
;
A
#
# COMPACT_ATOMS: atom_id res chain seq x y z
N MET A 1 60.35 20.29 -6.06
CA MET A 1 59.41 19.15 -5.86
C MET A 1 58.10 19.75 -5.39
N ASN A 2 57.01 19.63 -6.18
CA ASN A 2 55.78 20.37 -5.92
C ASN A 2 55.02 19.80 -4.71
N LEU A 3 54.42 20.69 -3.92
CA LEU A 3 53.64 20.34 -2.71
C LEU A 3 52.45 19.40 -3.03
N ARG A 4 51.88 19.52 -4.24
CA ARG A 4 50.80 18.67 -4.74
C ARG A 4 51.22 17.21 -4.91
N ASP A 5 52.44 16.97 -5.40
CA ASP A 5 52.95 15.61 -5.63
C ASP A 5 53.19 14.88 -4.30
N LEU A 6 53.65 15.62 -3.28
CA LEU A 6 53.90 15.06 -1.93
C LEU A 6 52.60 14.62 -1.23
N VAL A 7 51.54 15.41 -1.36
CA VAL A 7 50.22 15.12 -0.78
C VAL A 7 49.57 13.94 -1.51
N GLY A 8 49.64 13.91 -2.84
CA GLY A 8 49.13 12.81 -3.66
C GLY A 8 49.77 11.47 -3.30
N HIS A 9 51.10 11.41 -3.20
CA HIS A 9 51.80 10.17 -2.85
C HIS A 9 51.52 9.68 -1.42
N ARG A 10 51.32 10.59 -0.45
CA ARG A 10 50.94 10.21 0.92
C ARG A 10 49.49 9.73 0.99
N ALA A 11 48.57 10.40 0.30
CA ALA A 11 47.16 10.01 0.23
C ALA A 11 46.99 8.63 -0.43
N VAL A 12 47.69 8.36 -1.54
CA VAL A 12 47.66 7.06 -2.22
C VAL A 12 48.23 5.95 -1.34
N ARG A 13 49.34 6.21 -0.64
CA ARG A 13 49.96 5.23 0.27
C ARG A 13 49.10 4.95 1.51
N LEU A 14 48.40 5.96 2.01
CA LEU A 14 47.44 5.81 3.10
C LEU A 14 46.21 5.02 2.65
N GLY A 15 45.67 5.33 1.46
CA GLY A 15 44.56 4.59 0.85
C GLY A 15 44.88 3.11 0.62
N LEU A 16 46.06 2.78 0.07
CA LEU A 16 46.50 1.39 -0.07
C LEU A 16 46.62 0.67 1.28
N ARG A 17 47.16 1.33 2.31
CA ARG A 17 47.29 0.73 3.65
C ARG A 17 45.94 0.45 4.30
N LEU A 18 44.96 1.32 4.10
CA LEU A 18 43.58 1.10 4.56
C LEU A 18 42.92 -0.09 3.84
N LEU A 19 43.15 -0.22 2.53
CA LEU A 19 42.63 -1.33 1.72
C LEU A 19 43.33 -2.67 1.95
N THR A 20 44.54 -2.68 2.53
CA THR A 20 45.29 -3.93 2.83
C THR A 20 44.93 -4.51 4.21
N ASN A 21 44.26 -3.72 5.07
CA ASN A 21 43.85 -4.19 6.38
C ASN A 21 42.55 -5.02 6.28
N ARG A 22 42.65 -6.33 6.53
CA ARG A 22 41.52 -7.27 6.51
C ARG A 22 40.31 -6.80 7.33
N TYR A 23 40.53 -6.13 8.44
CA TYR A 23 39.44 -5.63 9.31
C TYR A 23 38.68 -4.48 8.65
N VAL A 24 39.38 -3.59 7.93
CA VAL A 24 38.77 -2.48 7.19
C VAL A 24 37.98 -3.00 6.00
N VAL A 25 38.54 -3.97 5.26
CA VAL A 25 37.85 -4.58 4.12
C VAL A 25 36.57 -5.29 4.58
N ILE A 26 36.62 -6.07 5.66
CA ILE A 26 35.43 -6.74 6.22
C ILE A 26 34.40 -5.70 6.68
N LEU A 27 34.81 -4.62 7.36
CA LEU A 27 33.91 -3.55 7.78
C LEU A 27 33.25 -2.83 6.60
N VAL A 28 33.99 -2.56 5.54
CA VAL A 28 33.46 -1.90 4.34
C VAL A 28 32.48 -2.83 3.62
N VAL A 29 32.82 -4.10 3.43
CA VAL A 29 31.92 -5.09 2.82
C VAL A 29 30.65 -5.25 3.66
N TYR A 30 30.78 -5.33 4.99
CA TYR A 30 29.65 -5.40 5.91
C TYR A 30 28.79 -4.12 5.85
N GLY A 31 29.42 -2.94 5.85
CA GLY A 31 28.72 -1.66 5.75
C GLY A 31 27.96 -1.51 4.43
N VAL A 32 28.58 -1.91 3.31
CA VAL A 32 27.93 -1.94 2.00
C VAL A 32 26.79 -2.96 1.98
N TRP A 33 27.00 -4.15 2.58
CA TRP A 33 25.98 -5.18 2.67
C TRP A 33 24.75 -4.69 3.42
N VAL A 34 24.93 -4.15 4.63
CA VAL A 34 23.82 -3.58 5.42
C VAL A 34 23.21 -2.39 4.68
N THR A 35 23.98 -1.53 4.02
CA THR A 35 23.38 -0.36 3.35
C THR A 35 22.58 -0.72 2.09
N ILE A 36 23.00 -1.74 1.34
CA ILE A 36 22.37 -2.13 0.05
C ILE A 36 21.29 -3.22 0.25
N PHE A 37 21.50 -4.17 1.16
CA PHE A 37 20.65 -5.35 1.34
C PHE A 37 19.79 -5.33 2.62
N ASP A 38 19.99 -4.37 3.54
CA ASP A 38 19.13 -4.26 4.73
C ASP A 38 17.77 -3.62 4.39
N ALA A 39 16.77 -3.93 5.21
CA ALA A 39 15.34 -3.67 5.03
C ALA A 39 14.93 -2.18 5.01
N ASN A 40 15.90 -1.26 4.94
CA ASN A 40 15.67 0.17 4.79
C ASN A 40 15.84 0.62 3.33
N SER A 41 15.56 -0.28 2.38
CA SER A 41 15.63 0.05 0.98
C SER A 41 14.60 1.13 0.65
N LEU A 42 14.97 2.07 -0.22
CA LEU A 42 14.03 3.09 -0.74
C LEU A 42 12.81 2.45 -1.42
N VAL A 43 12.91 1.18 -1.83
CA VAL A 43 11.83 0.40 -2.41
C VAL A 43 10.79 0.05 -1.35
N ASP A 44 11.21 -0.37 -0.15
CA ASP A 44 10.31 -0.75 0.94
C ASP A 44 9.52 0.46 1.44
N ILE A 45 10.17 1.62 1.57
CA ILE A 45 9.52 2.87 1.97
C ILE A 45 8.47 3.31 0.95
N ARG A 46 8.77 3.17 -0.35
CA ARG A 46 7.80 3.47 -1.42
C ARG A 46 6.63 2.49 -1.42
N GLN A 47 6.89 1.19 -1.30
CA GLN A 47 5.83 0.19 -1.23
C GLN A 47 4.93 0.37 -0.01
N ALA A 48 5.51 0.68 1.15
CA ALA A 48 4.75 1.00 2.36
C ALA A 48 3.86 2.23 2.15
N SER A 49 4.38 3.28 1.52
CA SER A 49 3.63 4.51 1.23
C SER A 49 2.45 4.25 0.28
N VAL A 50 2.66 3.46 -0.78
CA VAL A 50 1.59 3.03 -1.69
C VAL A 50 0.53 2.21 -0.96
N ARG A 51 0.96 1.28 -0.09
CA ARG A 51 0.04 0.45 0.70
C ARG A 51 -0.80 1.29 1.66
N VAL A 52 -0.21 2.29 2.30
CA VAL A 52 -0.93 3.25 3.15
C VAL A 52 -1.99 3.99 2.36
N GLU A 53 -1.66 4.50 1.17
CA GLU A 53 -2.62 5.23 0.33
C GLU A 53 -3.77 4.33 -0.14
N GLN A 54 -3.47 3.10 -0.56
CA GLN A 54 -4.49 2.11 -0.90
C GLN A 54 -5.43 1.80 0.27
N LEU A 55 -4.89 1.69 1.49
CA LEU A 55 -5.71 1.45 2.69
C LEU A 55 -6.60 2.65 3.01
N LYS A 56 -6.12 3.88 2.85
CA LYS A 56 -6.93 5.10 3.01
C LYS A 56 -8.08 5.16 2.01
N GLN A 57 -7.80 4.86 0.74
CA GLN A 57 -8.84 4.83 -0.30
C GLN A 57 -9.90 3.76 -0.02
N LYS A 58 -9.48 2.55 0.38
CA LYS A 58 -10.41 1.49 0.79
C LYS A 58 -11.26 1.91 1.98
N LYS A 59 -10.64 2.54 2.99
CA LYS A 59 -11.37 3.06 4.16
C LYS A 59 -12.46 4.04 3.73
N ALA A 60 -12.11 5.06 2.94
CA ALA A 60 -13.05 6.06 2.47
C ALA A 60 -14.21 5.43 1.66
N TYR A 61 -13.90 4.49 0.78
CA TYR A 61 -14.90 3.74 0.02
C TYR A 61 -15.89 2.99 0.92
N TYR A 62 -15.40 2.27 1.93
CA TYR A 62 -16.26 1.52 2.84
C TYR A 62 -17.08 2.41 3.76
N GLU A 63 -16.53 3.53 4.24
CA GLU A 63 -17.29 4.51 5.04
C GLU A 63 -18.47 5.09 4.25
N GLU A 64 -18.24 5.45 2.98
CA GLU A 64 -19.29 5.94 2.10
C GLU A 64 -20.34 4.84 1.80
N LYS A 65 -19.88 3.62 1.55
CA LYS A 65 -20.78 2.47 1.33
C LYS A 65 -21.65 2.18 2.55
N ILE A 66 -21.06 2.15 3.75
CA ILE A 66 -21.80 1.95 5.01
C ILE A 66 -22.86 3.03 5.17
N THR A 67 -22.52 4.29 4.89
CA THR A 67 -23.46 5.41 4.99
C THR A 67 -24.66 5.22 4.05
N ARG A 68 -24.40 4.92 2.77
CA ARG A 68 -25.46 4.67 1.78
C ARG A 68 -26.33 3.47 2.14
N ASP A 69 -25.70 2.35 2.52
CA ASP A 69 -26.41 1.12 2.83
C ASP A 69 -27.24 1.27 4.12
N SER A 70 -26.75 2.04 5.09
CA SER A 70 -27.49 2.36 6.32
C SER A 70 -28.74 3.20 6.02
N LEU A 71 -28.62 4.21 5.16
CA LEU A 71 -29.79 5.01 4.72
C LEU A 71 -30.81 4.13 3.99
N ARG A 72 -30.34 3.28 3.07
CA ARG A 72 -31.21 2.33 2.35
C ARG A 72 -31.89 1.35 3.30
N LEU A 73 -31.20 0.86 4.33
CA LEU A 73 -31.78 0.01 5.36
C LEU A 73 -32.86 0.73 6.18
N VAL A 74 -32.68 2.00 6.52
CA VAL A 74 -33.70 2.79 7.22
C VAL A 74 -34.94 2.96 6.34
N GLU A 75 -34.77 3.27 5.06
CA GLU A 75 -35.88 3.40 4.11
C GLU A 75 -36.68 2.10 3.95
N LEU A 76 -35.98 0.96 3.85
CA LEU A 76 -36.59 -0.37 3.79
C LEU A 76 -37.33 -0.74 5.08
N LYS A 77 -36.80 -0.36 6.25
CA LYS A 77 -37.42 -0.70 7.55
C LYS A 77 -38.62 0.19 7.88
N THR A 78 -38.65 1.43 7.39
CA THR A 78 -39.67 2.42 7.78
C THR A 78 -40.92 2.33 6.91
N SER A 79 -40.80 1.86 5.65
CA SER A 79 -41.92 1.74 4.72
C SER A 79 -42.09 0.31 4.23
N ARG A 80 -43.18 -0.34 4.66
CA ARG A 80 -43.58 -1.68 4.19
C ARG A 80 -43.75 -1.73 2.66
N HIS A 81 -44.22 -0.62 2.08
CA HIS A 81 -44.34 -0.45 0.63
C HIS A 81 -42.97 -0.40 -0.07
N ASN A 82 -42.00 0.34 0.48
CA ASN A 82 -40.64 0.41 -0.09
C ASN A 82 -39.92 -0.94 0.02
N LEU A 83 -40.15 -1.67 1.13
CA LEU A 83 -39.63 -3.02 1.29
C LEU A 83 -40.18 -3.98 0.24
N GLU A 84 -41.50 -3.96 0.02
CA GLU A 84 -42.15 -4.83 -0.97
C GLU A 84 -41.72 -4.47 -2.40
N LYS A 85 -41.60 -3.16 -2.72
CA LYS A 85 -41.06 -2.69 -4.00
C LYS A 85 -39.63 -3.18 -4.24
N PHE A 86 -38.75 -3.02 -3.24
CA PHE A 86 -37.36 -3.48 -3.32
C PHE A 86 -37.25 -5.01 -3.50
N ALA A 87 -38.06 -5.79 -2.77
CA ALA A 87 -38.11 -7.24 -2.89
C ALA A 87 -38.58 -7.69 -4.29
N ARG A 88 -39.53 -6.96 -4.89
CA ARG A 88 -40.02 -7.23 -6.26
C ARG A 88 -39.02 -6.81 -7.34
N GLU A 89 -38.35 -5.67 -7.19
CA GLU A 89 -37.42 -5.16 -8.23
C GLU A 89 -36.05 -5.83 -8.18
N GLN A 90 -35.48 -6.05 -6.99
CA GLN A 90 -34.11 -6.59 -6.86
C GLN A 90 -34.07 -8.11 -6.78
N TYR A 91 -35.09 -8.73 -6.18
CA TYR A 91 -35.12 -10.17 -5.92
C TYR A 91 -36.28 -10.89 -6.64
N TYR A 92 -37.09 -10.17 -7.42
CA TYR A 92 -38.25 -10.71 -8.15
C TYR A 92 -39.19 -11.54 -7.26
N MET A 93 -39.29 -11.18 -5.97
CA MET A 93 -40.15 -11.89 -5.01
C MET A 93 -41.62 -11.74 -5.39
N ARG A 94 -42.36 -12.85 -5.26
CA ARG A 94 -43.79 -12.97 -5.57
C ARG A 94 -44.52 -13.49 -4.34
N ARG A 95 -45.81 -13.18 -4.19
CA ARG A 95 -46.64 -13.88 -3.20
C ARG A 95 -47.02 -15.26 -3.74
N GLU A 96 -47.22 -16.24 -2.87
CA GLU A 96 -47.54 -17.63 -3.26
C GLU A 96 -48.81 -17.74 -4.14
N ASN A 97 -49.71 -16.74 -4.08
CA ASN A 97 -50.98 -16.71 -4.81
C ASN A 97 -51.03 -15.60 -5.88
N GLU A 98 -49.87 -15.13 -6.38
CA GLU A 98 -49.80 -14.00 -7.31
C GLU A 98 -49.21 -14.43 -8.67
N ASP A 99 -50.05 -14.43 -9.71
CA ASP A 99 -49.65 -14.68 -11.09
C ASP A 99 -49.06 -13.40 -11.70
N ILE A 100 -47.76 -13.44 -12.05
CA ILE A 100 -47.06 -12.32 -12.67
C ILE A 100 -47.00 -12.50 -14.18
N TYR A 101 -47.65 -11.61 -14.92
CA TYR A 101 -47.60 -11.55 -16.38
C TYR A 101 -46.53 -10.53 -16.81
N VAL A 102 -45.51 -10.99 -17.52
CA VAL A 102 -44.55 -10.11 -18.20
C VAL A 102 -45.10 -9.88 -19.60
N VAL A 103 -45.49 -8.66 -19.92
CA VAL A 103 -45.97 -8.28 -21.25
C VAL A 103 -44.79 -7.66 -21.99
N GLU A 104 -44.41 -8.25 -23.12
CA GLU A 104 -43.38 -7.75 -24.05
C GLU A 104 -43.96 -6.68 -24.99
#